data_AF-A0A5A7N827-F1
#
_entry.id   AF-A0A5A7N827-F1
#
_cell.length_a   1.000
_cell.length_b   1.000
_cell.length_c   1.000
_cell.angle_alpha   90.00
_cell.angle_beta   90.00
_cell.angle_gamma   90.00
#
_symmetry.space_group_name_H-M   'P 1'
#
loop_
_entity.id
_entity.type
_entity.pdbx_description
1 polymer ?
#
loop_
_entity_poly.entity_id
_entity_poly.type
_entity_poly.pdbx_seq_one_letter_code
_entity_poly.pdbx_strand_id
1 'polypeptide(L)'
;MTIDWVSWIGLAIRWLHVITGIAWIGASFYFVWLDNNLRKGPHSQPGEAGDLWAVHGGGFYHNKKYLVAPDDLPEHLHWFKYEPISPGSAAFFCWGWFIIMGPRSI
;
A
#
# COMPACT_ATOMS: atom_id res chain seq x y z
N MET A 1 -20.95 36.96 4.46
CA MET A 1 -19.77 36.08 4.67
C MET A 1 -19.76 35.08 3.52
N THR A 2 -18.92 35.28 2.51
CA THR A 2 -18.76 34.31 1.42
C THR A 2 -17.72 33.29 1.83
N ILE A 3 -18.06 32.00 1.79
CA ILE A 3 -17.14 30.92 2.13
C ILE A 3 -16.11 30.80 0.99
N ASP A 4 -14.82 30.87 1.33
CA ASP A 4 -13.74 30.65 0.38
C ASP A 4 -13.48 29.14 0.19
N TRP A 5 -14.27 28.53 -0.69
CA TRP A 5 -14.20 27.10 -1.00
C TRP A 5 -12.84 26.67 -1.57
N VAL A 6 -12.13 27.55 -2.27
CA VAL A 6 -10.85 27.20 -2.91
C VAL A 6 -9.78 26.92 -1.86
N SER A 7 -9.70 27.77 -0.83
CA SER A 7 -8.77 27.55 0.29
C SER A 7 -9.08 26.28 1.08
N TRP A 8 -10.36 25.97 1.31
CA TRP A 8 -10.78 24.74 2.00
C TRP A 8 -10.48 23.48 1.20
N ILE A 9 -10.74 23.48 -0.11
CA ILE A 9 -10.40 22.37 -0.99
C ILE A 9 -8.88 22.19 -1.05
N GLY A 10 -8.12 23.28 -1.19
CA GLY A 10 -6.66 23.24 -1.16
C GLY A 10 -6.11 22.66 0.14
N LEU A 11 -6.70 23.00 1.28
CA LEU A 11 -6.36 22.43 2.58
C LEU A 11 -6.68 20.92 2.63
N ALA A 12 -7.86 20.51 2.16
CA ALA A 12 -8.26 19.11 2.12
C ALA A 12 -7.31 18.25 1.27
N ILE A 13 -6.89 18.75 0.10
CA ILE A 13 -5.94 18.05 -0.78
C ILE A 13 -4.57 17.89 -0.10
N ARG A 14 -4.07 18.92 0.59
CA ARG A 14 -2.80 18.84 1.31
C ARG A 14 -2.85 17.79 2.42
N TRP A 15 -3.93 17.77 3.19
CA TRP A 15 -4.13 16.75 4.23
C TRP A 15 -4.28 15.35 3.66
N LEU A 16 -5.05 15.19 2.58
CA LEU A 16 -5.15 13.92 1.87
C LEU A 16 -3.77 13.42 1.45
N HIS A 17 -2.94 14.27 0.85
CA HIS A 17 -1.58 13.92 0.43
C HIS A 17 -0.72 13.44 1.60
N VAL A 18 -0.75 14.16 2.73
CA VAL A 18 0.00 13.79 3.94
C VAL A 18 -0.47 12.43 4.49
N ILE A 19 -1.78 12.22 4.60
CA ILE A 19 -2.37 10.97 5.10
C ILE A 19 -2.01 9.79 4.18
N THR A 20 -2.17 9.96 2.86
CA THR A 20 -1.80 8.94 1.87
C THR A 20 -0.30 8.64 1.93
N GLY A 21 0.55 9.65 2.09
CA GLY A 21 2.00 9.47 2.27
C GLY A 21 2.34 8.66 3.52
N ILE A 22 1.73 8.98 4.66
CA ILE A 22 1.93 8.24 5.92
C ILE A 22 1.45 6.79 5.78
N ALA A 23 0.26 6.58 5.20
CA ALA A 23 -0.30 5.25 5.00
C ALA A 23 0.57 4.40 4.06
N TRP A 24 1.09 4.98 2.97
CA TRP A 24 2.02 4.30 2.07
C TRP A 24 3.29 3.87 2.81
N ILE A 25 3.93 4.79 3.52
CA ILE A 25 5.18 4.52 4.23
C ILE A 25 4.94 3.44 5.30
N GLY A 26 3.84 3.53 6.05
CA GLY A 26 3.45 2.53 7.03
C GLY A 26 3.24 1.14 6.42
N ALA A 27 2.51 1.05 5.31
CA ALA A 27 2.32 -0.20 4.58
C ALA A 27 3.64 -0.79 4.09
N SER A 28 4.56 0.05 3.60
CA SER A 28 5.89 -0.37 3.15
C SER A 28 6.70 -0.99 4.30
N PHE A 29 6.75 -0.32 5.46
CA PHE A 29 7.43 -0.87 6.63
C PHE A 29 6.77 -2.15 7.15
N TYR A 30 5.45 -2.25 7.09
CA TYR A 30 4.73 -3.46 7.46
C TYR A 30 5.15 -4.66 6.59
N PHE A 31 5.20 -4.50 5.26
CA PHE A 31 5.60 -5.59 4.36
C PHE A 31 7.09 -5.95 4.51
N VAL A 32 7.97 -4.97 4.73
CA VAL A 32 9.39 -5.24 5.03
C VAL A 32 9.54 -6.02 6.34
N TRP A 33 8.82 -5.61 7.39
CA TRP A 33 8.81 -6.33 8.67
C TRP A 33 8.24 -7.75 8.51
N LEU A 34 7.13 -7.89 7.79
CA LEU A 34 6.49 -9.18 7.51
C LEU A 34 7.49 -10.12 6.83
N ASP A 35 8.11 -9.66 5.74
CA ASP A 35 9.09 -10.44 4.98
C ASP A 35 10.31 -10.84 5.80
N ASN A 36 10.81 -9.95 6.66
CA ASN A 36 11.98 -10.21 7.52
C ASN A 36 11.69 -11.19 8.67
N ASN A 37 10.42 -11.38 9.03
CA ASN A 37 10.04 -12.26 10.14
C ASN A 37 9.46 -13.60 9.67
N LEU A 38 9.38 -13.84 8.36
CA LEU A 38 9.00 -15.14 7.83
C LEU A 38 10.01 -16.21 8.28
N ARG A 39 9.49 -17.31 8.83
CA ARG A 39 10.31 -18.46 9.21
C ARG A 39 9.83 -19.68 8.43
N LYS A 40 10.77 -20.57 8.10
CA LYS A 40 10.41 -21.88 7.54
C LYS A 40 10.17 -22.83 8.71
N GLY A 41 8.95 -23.33 8.80
CA GLY A 41 8.55 -24.32 9.78
C GLY A 41 8.80 -25.75 9.29
N PRO A 42 8.77 -26.74 10.20
CA PRO A 42 8.85 -28.16 9.84
C PRO A 42 7.69 -28.65 8.94
N HIS A 43 6.61 -27.87 8.85
CA HIS A 43 5.43 -28.16 8.02
C HIS A 43 5.27 -27.20 6.81
N SER A 44 6.34 -26.49 6.41
CA SER A 44 6.29 -25.62 5.24
C SER A 44 6.04 -26.43 3.97
N GLN A 45 5.14 -25.93 3.11
CA GLN A 45 4.78 -26.58 1.86
C GLN A 45 5.83 -26.32 0.76
N PRO A 46 5.90 -27.18 -0.27
CA PRO A 46 6.75 -26.91 -1.43
C PRO A 46 6.42 -25.55 -2.05
N GLY A 47 7.44 -24.71 -2.29
CA GLY A 47 7.26 -23.36 -2.85
C GLY A 47 6.96 -22.26 -1.83
N GLU A 48 6.80 -22.60 -0.55
CA GLU A 48 6.62 -21.64 0.54
C GLU A 48 7.96 -20.96 0.90
N ALA A 49 7.98 -19.63 0.91
CA ALA A 49 9.10 -18.83 1.38
C ALA A 49 9.21 -18.91 2.91
N GLY A 50 8.07 -18.97 3.60
CA GLY A 50 7.92 -19.12 5.04
C GLY A 50 6.53 -18.70 5.52
N ASP A 51 6.27 -18.92 6.81
CA ASP A 51 5.07 -18.50 7.51
C ASP A 51 5.37 -17.48 8.63
N LEU A 52 4.37 -16.70 8.98
CA LEU A 52 4.37 -15.80 10.13
C LEU A 52 3.05 -15.90 10.89
N TRP A 53 3.18 -16.14 12.19
CA TRP A 53 2.08 -16.01 13.14
C TRP A 53 2.15 -14.64 13.84
N ALA A 54 1.06 -13.89 13.76
CA ALA A 54 0.94 -12.58 14.41
C ALA A 54 -0.34 -12.53 15.25
N VAL A 55 -0.32 -11.77 16.35
CA VAL A 55 -1.50 -11.50 17.17
C VAL A 55 -1.83 -10.02 17.09
N HIS A 56 -3.09 -9.70 16.83
CA HIS A 56 -3.56 -8.30 16.81
C HIS A 56 -5.04 -8.22 17.13
N GLY A 57 -5.44 -7.26 17.97
CA GLY A 57 -6.85 -7.03 18.32
C GLY A 57 -7.56 -8.22 18.99
N GLY A 58 -6.81 -9.15 19.60
CA GLY A 58 -7.34 -10.37 20.22
C GLY A 58 -7.48 -11.57 19.26
N GLY A 59 -7.13 -11.42 17.98
CA GLY A 59 -7.12 -12.52 17.00
C GLY A 59 -5.71 -12.97 16.61
N PHE A 60 -5.62 -14.18 16.05
CA PHE A 60 -4.39 -14.75 15.51
C PHE A 60 -4.45 -14.74 13.99
N TYR A 61 -3.41 -14.19 13.37
CA TYR A 61 -3.19 -14.15 11.93
C TYR A 61 -2.09 -15.15 11.58
N HIS A 62 -2.35 -15.96 10.56
CA HIS A 62 -1.39 -16.89 9.99
C HIS A 62 -1.15 -16.51 8.54
N ASN A 63 -0.02 -15.84 8.29
CA ASN A 63 0.36 -15.37 6.97
C ASN A 63 1.36 -16.34 6.36
N LYS A 64 1.11 -16.78 5.12
CA LYS A 64 2.03 -17.62 4.35
C LYS A 64 2.44 -16.90 3.09
N LYS A 65 3.74 -16.89 2.81
CA LYS A 65 4.27 -16.33 1.57
C LYS A 65 4.71 -17.46 0.65
N TYR A 66 4.16 -17.49 -0.55
CA TYR A 66 4.59 -18.39 -1.62
C TYR A 66 5.40 -17.62 -2.65
N LEU A 67 6.51 -18.20 -3.12
CA LEU A 67 7.35 -17.58 -4.16
C LEU A 67 6.74 -17.72 -5.55
N VAL A 68 5.92 -18.76 -5.73
CA VAL A 68 5.18 -19.07 -6.95
C VAL A 68 3.72 -19.29 -6.55
N ALA A 69 2.79 -19.03 -7.47
CA ALA A 69 1.37 -19.31 -7.22
C ALA A 69 1.19 -20.77 -6.78
N PRO A 70 0.49 -21.03 -5.67
CA PRO A 70 0.19 -22.39 -5.23
C PRO A 70 -0.77 -23.07 -6.21
N ASP A 71 -0.74 -24.41 -6.24
CA ASP A 71 -1.58 -25.22 -7.12
C ASP A 71 -3.09 -25.07 -6.83
N ASP A 72 -3.42 -24.74 -5.57
CA ASP A 72 -4.79 -24.47 -5.12
C ASP A 72 -4.89 -23.04 -4.58
N LEU A 73 -5.55 -22.17 -5.34
CA LEU A 73 -5.84 -20.80 -4.92
C LEU A 73 -7.22 -20.75 -4.26
N PRO A 74 -7.36 -20.07 -3.12
CA PRO A 74 -8.66 -19.94 -2.47
C PRO A 74 -9.65 -19.19 -3.36
N GLU A 75 -10.92 -19.59 -3.33
CA GLU A 75 -12.02 -18.95 -4.07
C GLU A 75 -12.15 -17.46 -3.71
N HIS A 76 -11.83 -17.10 -2.46
CA HIS A 76 -11.81 -15.74 -1.96
C HIS A 76 -10.37 -15.24 -1.78
N LEU A 77 -9.78 -14.76 -2.88
CA LEU A 77 -8.46 -14.10 -2.84
C LEU A 77 -8.63 -12.57 -2.85
N HIS A 78 -8.22 -11.92 -1.76
CA HIS A 78 -8.06 -10.47 -1.75
C HIS A 78 -6.75 -10.09 -2.45
N TRP A 79 -6.85 -9.60 -3.70
CA TRP A 79 -5.69 -9.23 -4.50
C TRP A 79 -5.38 -7.74 -4.42
N PHE A 80 -4.39 -7.37 -3.62
CA PHE A 80 -3.92 -5.98 -3.49
C PHE A 80 -3.17 -5.41 -4.70
N LYS A 81 -3.08 -6.13 -5.84
CA LYS A 81 -2.38 -5.63 -7.05
C LYS A 81 -3.02 -4.37 -7.64
N TYR A 82 -4.27 -4.09 -7.30
CA TYR A 82 -5.04 -2.94 -7.78
C TYR A 82 -5.50 -1.99 -6.69
N GLU A 83 -4.90 -2.04 -5.50
CA GLU A 83 -5.13 -1.04 -4.44
C GLU A 83 -4.23 0.20 -4.62
N PRO A 84 -4.04 0.68 -5.88
CA PRO A 84 -4.52 2.02 -6.17
C PRO A 84 -5.08 2.14 -7.60
N ILE A 85 -6.15 1.41 -7.93
CA ILE A 85 -7.06 1.78 -9.02
C ILE A 85 -8.23 2.53 -8.40
N SER A 86 -7.90 3.61 -7.70
CA SER A 86 -8.81 4.73 -7.51
C SER A 86 -8.37 5.83 -8.50
N PRO A 87 -9.27 6.72 -8.95
CA PRO A 87 -8.99 7.72 -9.99
C PRO A 87 -7.80 8.67 -9.72
N GLY A 88 -7.16 8.59 -8.55
CA GLY A 88 -5.99 9.39 -8.17
C GLY A 88 -4.65 8.94 -8.76
N SER A 89 -4.53 7.77 -9.40
CA SER A 89 -3.29 7.37 -10.07
C SER A 89 -2.99 8.20 -11.34
N ALA A 90 -4.02 8.76 -11.98
CA ALA A 90 -3.84 9.79 -13.01
C ALA A 90 -3.23 11.09 -12.46
N ALA A 91 -3.49 11.41 -11.17
CA ALA A 91 -2.87 12.55 -10.51
C ALA A 91 -1.38 12.32 -10.23
N PHE A 92 -0.96 11.07 -9.92
CA PHE A 92 0.45 10.73 -9.73
C PHE A 92 1.29 10.89 -11.01
N PHE A 93 0.72 10.61 -12.18
CA PHE A 93 1.42 10.84 -13.46
C PHE A 93 1.50 12.33 -13.84
N CYS A 94 0.45 13.12 -13.55
CA CYS A 94 0.49 14.57 -13.75
C CYS A 94 1.42 15.30 -12.77
N TRP A 95 1.57 14.83 -11.52
CA TRP A 95 2.39 15.52 -10.52
C TRP A 95 3.90 15.45 -10.80
N GLY A 96 4.38 14.35 -11.39
CA GLY A 96 5.78 14.25 -11.85
C GLY A 96 6.10 15.19 -13.02
N TRP A 97 5.11 15.48 -13.88
CA TRP A 97 5.29 16.35 -15.06
C TRP A 97 5.41 17.83 -14.68
N PHE A 98 4.62 18.30 -13.71
CA PHE A 98 4.63 19.70 -13.27
C PHE A 98 5.83 20.08 -12.38
N ILE A 99 6.51 19.10 -11.76
CA ILE A 99 7.73 19.36 -10.98
C ILE A 99 8.99 19.36 -11.88
N ILE A 100 8.95 18.75 -13.07
CA ILE A 100 10.08 18.71 -14.02
C ILE A 100 10.02 19.86 -15.06
N MET A 101 8.83 20.39 -15.38
CA MET A 101 8.69 21.60 -16.20
C MET A 101 8.30 22.81 -15.34
N GLY A 102 9.23 23.25 -14.50
CA GLY A 102 9.18 24.62 -13.99
C GLY A 102 9.27 25.61 -15.17
N PRO A 103 8.47 26.69 -15.20
CA PRO A 103 8.53 27.66 -16.27
C PRO A 103 9.92 28.30 -16.28
N ARG A 104 10.69 27.99 -17.32
CA ARG A 104 11.85 28.79 -17.69
C ARG A 104 11.34 30.09 -18.30
N SER A 105 11.61 31.19 -17.59
CA SER A 105 11.78 32.57 -18.07
C SER A 105 10.76 33.11 -19.09
N ILE A 106 9.98 34.11 -18.67
CA ILE A 106 10.16 35.52 -19.10
C ILE A 106 9.98 36.40 -17.85
#